data_AF-A0A7S7B067-F1
#
_entry.id   AF-A0A7S7B067-F1
#
_cell.length_a   1.000
_cell.length_b   1.000
_cell.length_c   1.000
_cell.angle_alpha   90.00
_cell.angle_beta   90.00
_cell.angle_gamma   90.00
#
_symmetry.space_group_name_H-M   'P 1'
#
loop_
_entity.id
_entity.type
_entity.pdbx_description
1 polymer ?
#
loop_
_entity_poly.entity_id
_entity_poly.type
_entity_poly.pdbx_seq_one_letter_code
_entity_poly.pdbx_strand_id
1 'polypeptide(L)'
;MTVQKLTAYIAGISAHPGYVEAFDEELHYSGNRVPLTVDVELWDKAVEIGQFIIWLHTFGDRGHAPNNAKSLFDVESTLPLPTYDTAVGVGMPDDVTYDETTQTIYLGKGSWSNVSPAVWNYTVGGNSTIKSWVGYRRKKPKGRKSSPLDDIITTSWPTQWSRQFHELLVTLTHLIQLEAEQKELLEQIIAGEQLTKDELAFHGVQWPAENKDRKPHFPGDLF
;
A
#
# COMPACT_ATOMS: atom_id res chain seq x y z
N MET A 1 22.22 9.92 -5.24
CA MET A 1 20.87 9.55 -4.75
C MET A 1 19.83 10.36 -5.51
N THR A 2 18.75 9.74 -6.02
CA THR A 2 17.63 10.45 -6.67
C THR A 2 16.41 10.47 -5.76
N VAL A 3 15.46 11.39 -6.01
CA VAL A 3 14.19 11.44 -5.25
C VAL A 3 13.43 10.11 -5.38
N GLN A 4 13.43 9.50 -6.57
CA GLN A 4 12.76 8.23 -6.82
C GLN A 4 13.36 7.10 -5.98
N LYS A 5 14.69 7.03 -5.85
CA LYS A 5 15.35 6.05 -4.98
C LYS A 5 15.03 6.30 -3.51
N LEU A 6 15.02 7.55 -3.06
CA LEU A 6 14.66 7.88 -1.67
C LEU A 6 13.20 7.53 -1.35
N THR A 7 12.26 7.83 -2.27
CA THR A 7 10.84 7.44 -2.10
C THR A 7 10.67 5.93 -2.05
N ALA A 8 11.38 5.19 -2.91
CA ALA A 8 11.38 3.74 -2.87
C ALA A 8 11.95 3.21 -1.54
N TYR A 9 13.11 3.71 -1.11
CA TYR A 9 13.68 3.36 0.19
C TYR A 9 12.67 3.55 1.34
N ILE A 10 12.01 4.71 1.41
CA ILE A 10 10.97 4.96 2.43
C ILE A 10 9.83 3.94 2.36
N ALA A 11 9.36 3.60 1.15
CA ALA A 11 8.31 2.59 0.98
C ALA A 11 8.79 1.20 1.43
N GLY A 12 10.01 0.79 1.05
CA GLY A 12 10.59 -0.49 1.44
C GLY A 12 10.74 -0.65 2.95
N ILE A 13 11.05 0.45 3.65
CA ILE A 13 11.27 0.44 5.11
C ILE A 13 9.99 0.61 5.93
N SER A 14 8.99 1.34 5.45
CA SER A 14 7.86 1.76 6.30
C SER A 14 6.50 1.16 5.92
N ALA A 15 6.37 0.53 4.75
CA ALA A 15 5.08 0.05 4.26
C ALA A 15 4.71 -1.37 4.74
N HIS A 16 5.03 -1.73 5.99
CA HIS A 16 4.75 -3.05 6.57
C HIS A 16 4.50 -2.95 8.09
N PRO A 17 3.78 -3.91 8.71
CA PRO A 17 3.44 -3.85 10.13
C PRO A 17 4.66 -3.85 11.07
N GLY A 18 5.76 -4.49 10.67
CA GLY A 18 7.00 -4.52 11.46
C GLY A 18 7.58 -3.13 11.76
N TYR A 19 7.37 -2.15 10.89
CA TYR A 19 7.76 -0.76 11.16
C TYR A 19 6.94 -0.14 12.30
N VAL A 20 5.62 -0.39 12.30
CA VAL A 20 4.73 0.11 13.36
C VAL A 20 5.06 -0.57 14.68
N GLU A 21 5.31 -1.89 14.66
CA GLU A 21 5.73 -2.64 15.85
C GLU A 21 7.06 -2.14 16.43
N ALA A 22 8.05 -1.84 15.58
CA ALA A 22 9.37 -1.41 16.01
C ALA A 22 9.40 0.00 16.63
N PHE A 23 8.47 0.88 16.22
CA PHE A 23 8.44 2.29 16.62
C PHE A 23 7.11 2.68 17.29
N ASP A 24 6.39 1.73 17.90
CA ASP A 24 5.03 1.93 18.40
C ASP A 24 4.96 3.14 19.36
N GLU A 25 5.84 3.21 20.36
CA GLU A 25 5.86 4.32 21.31
C GLU A 25 6.14 5.67 20.61
N GLU A 26 7.15 5.76 19.75
CA GLU A 26 7.51 7.03 19.10
C GLU A 26 6.43 7.52 18.13
N LEU A 27 5.73 6.60 17.45
CA LEU A 27 4.65 6.92 16.51
C LEU A 27 3.42 7.52 17.22
N HIS A 28 3.22 7.22 18.50
CA HIS A 28 2.14 7.83 19.28
C HIS A 28 2.40 9.31 19.62
N TYR A 29 3.67 9.71 19.79
CA TYR A 29 4.03 11.02 20.33
C TYR A 29 4.78 11.94 19.36
N SER A 30 5.28 11.40 18.24
CA SER A 30 6.12 12.13 17.29
C SER A 30 5.78 11.78 15.83
N GLY A 31 6.35 12.54 14.89
CA GLY A 31 6.21 12.22 13.48
C GLY A 31 7.08 11.03 13.07
N ASN A 32 6.66 10.32 12.02
CA ASN A 32 7.38 9.16 11.46
C ASN A 32 8.85 9.49 11.17
N ARG A 33 9.76 8.63 11.63
CA ARG A 33 11.20 8.72 11.35
C ARG A 33 11.65 7.46 10.62
N VAL A 34 12.37 7.64 9.53
CA VAL A 34 12.87 6.52 8.73
C VAL A 34 14.38 6.39 8.98
N PRO A 35 14.88 5.26 9.51
CA PRO A 35 16.31 5.06 9.66
C PRO A 35 16.97 5.01 8.29
N LEU A 36 18.05 5.77 8.11
CA LEU A 36 18.83 5.82 6.87
C LEU A 36 20.13 5.06 7.09
N THR A 37 20.28 3.89 6.48
CA THR A 37 21.49 3.08 6.61
C THR A 37 22.71 3.71 5.92
N VAL A 38 23.91 3.49 6.45
CA VAL A 38 25.18 3.74 5.74
C VAL A 38 25.57 2.58 4.81
N ASP A 39 24.96 1.41 5.01
CA ASP A 39 25.25 0.20 4.25
C ASP A 39 24.54 0.26 2.88
N VAL A 40 25.35 0.26 1.82
CA VAL A 40 24.86 0.38 0.44
C VAL A 40 24.07 -0.85 0.01
N GLU A 41 24.39 -2.04 0.52
CA GLU A 41 23.67 -3.28 0.17
C GLU A 41 22.28 -3.28 0.80
N LEU A 42 22.17 -2.89 2.07
CA LEU A 42 20.86 -2.73 2.73
C LEU A 42 20.02 -1.62 2.08
N TRP A 43 20.68 -0.53 1.67
CA TRP A 43 20.03 0.53 0.92
C TRP A 43 19.44 0.03 -0.41
N ASP A 44 20.23 -0.65 -1.22
CA ASP A 44 19.79 -1.11 -2.54
C ASP A 44 18.67 -2.16 -2.41
N LYS A 45 18.74 -3.04 -1.41
CA LYS A 45 17.66 -3.99 -1.09
C LYS A 45 16.35 -3.28 -0.71
N ALA A 46 16.42 -2.24 0.13
CA ALA A 46 15.24 -1.46 0.50
C ALA A 46 14.65 -0.71 -0.70
N VAL A 47 15.49 -0.19 -1.59
CA VAL A 47 15.06 0.47 -2.82
C VAL A 47 14.39 -0.52 -3.77
N GLU A 48 14.91 -1.74 -3.92
CA GLU A 48 14.32 -2.77 -4.77
C GLU A 48 12.90 -3.14 -4.29
N ILE A 49 12.77 -3.52 -3.02
CA ILE A 49 11.47 -3.85 -2.41
C ILE A 49 10.51 -2.66 -2.53
N GLY A 50 11.00 -1.46 -2.22
CA GLY A 50 10.21 -0.23 -2.29
C GLY A 50 9.72 0.13 -3.69
N GLN A 51 10.53 -0.13 -4.73
CA GLN A 51 10.11 0.05 -6.11
C GLN A 51 8.98 -0.91 -6.49
N PHE A 52 9.02 -2.14 -5.98
CA PHE A 52 7.95 -3.09 -6.18
C PHE A 52 6.67 -2.70 -5.44
N ILE A 53 6.77 -2.24 -4.19
CA ILE A 53 5.61 -1.71 -3.44
C ILE A 53 4.96 -0.53 -4.15
N ILE A 54 5.75 0.42 -4.67
CA ILE A 54 5.22 1.55 -5.46
C ILE A 54 4.51 1.04 -6.72
N TRP A 55 5.06 0.02 -7.38
CA TRP A 55 4.47 -0.61 -8.56
C TRP A 55 3.15 -1.29 -8.26
N LEU A 56 3.07 -2.02 -7.14
CA LEU A 56 1.83 -2.60 -6.62
C LEU A 56 0.77 -1.52 -6.32
N HIS A 57 1.13 -0.48 -5.57
CA HIS A 57 0.19 0.60 -5.19
C HIS A 57 -0.30 1.45 -6.36
N THR A 58 0.44 1.46 -7.47
CA THR A 58 0.08 2.20 -8.68
C THR A 58 -0.45 1.30 -9.79
N PHE A 59 -0.76 0.04 -9.48
CA PHE A 59 -1.26 -0.97 -10.43
C PHE A 59 -0.40 -1.08 -11.70
N GLY A 60 0.91 -0.86 -11.56
CA GLY A 60 1.91 -0.95 -12.60
C GLY A 60 2.37 0.35 -13.25
N ASP A 61 1.81 1.51 -12.89
CA ASP A 61 2.12 2.78 -13.54
C ASP A 61 3.49 3.38 -13.16
N ARG A 62 4.00 3.11 -11.94
CA ARG A 62 5.26 3.67 -11.41
C ARG A 62 6.03 2.64 -10.60
N GLY A 63 7.35 2.78 -10.48
CA GLY A 63 8.18 1.78 -9.82
C GLY A 63 8.55 0.65 -10.78
N HIS A 64 8.98 -0.50 -10.24
CA HIS A 64 9.43 -1.63 -11.06
C HIS A 64 8.90 -2.94 -10.48
N ALA A 65 8.46 -3.83 -11.35
CA ALA A 65 8.13 -5.20 -10.99
C ALA A 65 9.39 -6.08 -10.99
N PRO A 66 9.44 -7.12 -10.15
CA PRO A 66 10.48 -8.14 -10.25
C PRO A 66 10.39 -8.87 -11.60
N ASN A 67 11.50 -9.43 -12.06
CA ASN A 67 11.59 -10.32 -13.23
C ASN A 67 10.96 -9.75 -14.53
N ASN A 68 10.87 -8.43 -14.68
CA ASN A 68 10.21 -7.75 -15.80
C ASN A 68 8.72 -8.12 -15.99
N ALA A 69 8.01 -8.46 -14.90
CA ALA A 69 6.58 -8.72 -14.96
C ALA A 69 5.81 -7.53 -15.53
N LYS A 70 4.83 -7.80 -16.40
CA LYS A 70 4.04 -6.77 -17.10
C LYS A 70 2.68 -6.53 -16.44
N SER A 71 2.27 -7.44 -15.57
CA SER A 71 1.01 -7.40 -14.85
C SER A 71 1.17 -7.93 -13.44
N LEU A 72 0.33 -7.45 -12.52
CA LEU A 72 0.27 -7.91 -11.13
C LEU A 72 0.04 -9.44 -11.04
N PHE A 73 -0.62 -10.00 -12.06
CA PHE A 73 -0.91 -11.42 -12.19
C PHE A 73 0.27 -12.26 -12.70
N ASP A 74 1.29 -11.62 -13.30
CA ASP A 74 2.49 -12.31 -13.83
C ASP A 74 3.59 -12.41 -12.76
N VAL A 75 3.44 -11.69 -11.64
CA VAL A 75 4.42 -11.69 -10.56
C VAL A 75 4.37 -13.02 -9.81
N GLU A 76 5.55 -13.62 -9.62
CA GLU A 76 5.68 -14.84 -8.83
C GLU A 76 5.24 -14.62 -7.39
N SER A 77 4.35 -15.48 -6.92
CA SER A 77 3.77 -15.43 -5.58
C SER A 77 3.95 -16.78 -4.91
N THR A 78 4.46 -16.78 -3.69
CA THR A 78 4.50 -17.98 -2.83
C THR A 78 3.14 -18.24 -2.20
N LEU A 79 2.29 -17.20 -2.11
CA LEU A 79 0.89 -17.32 -1.73
C LEU A 79 0.02 -17.57 -2.98
N PRO A 80 -1.05 -18.39 -2.89
CA PRO A 80 -2.03 -18.48 -3.98
C PRO A 80 -2.62 -17.11 -4.30
N LEU A 81 -2.61 -16.72 -5.58
CA LEU A 81 -3.28 -15.50 -5.99
C LEU A 81 -4.81 -15.67 -5.94
N PRO A 82 -5.55 -14.62 -5.54
CA PRO A 82 -7.01 -14.60 -5.60
C PRO A 82 -7.51 -15.02 -6.98
N THR A 83 -8.60 -15.79 -7.03
CA THR A 83 -9.27 -16.17 -8.30
C THR A 83 -10.65 -15.54 -8.34
N TYR A 84 -11.08 -15.04 -9.51
CA TYR A 84 -12.44 -14.54 -9.68
C TYR A 84 -13.37 -15.65 -10.17
N ASP A 85 -14.05 -16.33 -9.25
CA ASP A 85 -14.77 -17.58 -9.58
C ASP A 85 -16.16 -17.32 -10.17
N THR A 86 -16.91 -16.38 -9.58
CA THR A 86 -18.30 -16.10 -9.99
C THR A 86 -18.50 -14.62 -10.23
N ALA A 87 -19.18 -14.28 -11.33
CA ALA A 87 -19.50 -12.90 -11.65
C ALA A 87 -20.47 -12.26 -10.64
N VAL A 88 -20.24 -11.00 -10.26
CA VAL A 88 -21.16 -10.23 -9.39
C VAL A 88 -22.53 -10.03 -10.05
N GLY A 89 -22.51 -9.96 -11.39
CA GLY A 89 -23.67 -9.61 -12.22
C GLY A 89 -23.86 -8.11 -12.32
N VAL A 90 -25.07 -7.68 -12.71
CA VAL A 90 -25.43 -6.27 -12.92
C VAL A 90 -26.05 -5.60 -11.70
N GLY A 91 -26.49 -6.39 -10.71
CA GLY A 91 -27.11 -5.88 -9.50
C GLY A 91 -26.07 -5.31 -8.53
N MET A 92 -26.37 -4.16 -7.94
CA MET A 92 -25.52 -3.58 -6.90
C MET A 92 -25.54 -4.47 -5.64
N PRO A 93 -24.38 -4.86 -5.09
CA PRO A 93 -24.29 -5.69 -3.90
C PRO A 93 -24.74 -4.91 -2.66
N ASP A 94 -25.29 -5.59 -1.66
CA ASP A 94 -25.65 -4.97 -0.38
C ASP A 94 -24.46 -4.88 0.57
N ASP A 95 -23.65 -5.94 0.67
CA ASP A 95 -22.45 -5.98 1.50
C ASP A 95 -21.43 -7.02 1.01
N VAL A 96 -20.28 -7.07 1.66
CA VAL A 96 -19.23 -8.08 1.49
C VAL A 96 -19.18 -9.01 2.70
N THR A 97 -19.05 -10.32 2.45
CA THR A 97 -18.82 -11.33 3.48
C THR A 97 -17.57 -12.14 3.15
N TYR A 98 -17.02 -12.79 4.17
CA TYR A 98 -15.84 -13.63 4.06
C TYR A 98 -16.07 -14.94 4.80
N ASP A 99 -15.78 -16.04 4.12
CA ASP A 99 -15.70 -17.36 4.71
C ASP A 99 -14.23 -17.74 4.88
N GLU A 100 -13.79 -17.77 6.14
CA GLU A 100 -12.41 -18.08 6.51
C GLU A 100 -12.04 -19.54 6.24
N THR A 101 -13.02 -20.46 6.30
CA THR A 101 -12.79 -21.90 6.06
C THR A 101 -12.47 -22.15 4.59
N THR A 102 -13.22 -21.51 3.69
CA THR A 102 -13.02 -21.63 2.24
C THR A 102 -12.12 -20.55 1.67
N GLN A 103 -11.62 -19.62 2.50
CA GLN A 103 -10.82 -18.46 2.08
C GLN A 103 -11.46 -17.69 0.92
N THR A 104 -12.77 -17.48 1.02
CA THR A 104 -13.60 -16.96 -0.07
C THR A 104 -14.32 -15.68 0.35
N ILE A 105 -14.15 -14.62 -0.44
CA ILE A 105 -14.95 -13.41 -0.35
C ILE A 105 -16.21 -13.57 -1.20
N TYR A 106 -17.36 -13.15 -0.66
CA TYR A 106 -18.60 -13.01 -1.41
C TYR A 106 -19.03 -11.55 -1.47
N LEU A 107 -19.40 -11.08 -2.67
CA LEU A 107 -19.90 -9.73 -2.91
C LEU A 107 -21.09 -9.80 -3.86
N GLY A 108 -22.30 -9.63 -3.33
CA GLY A 108 -23.53 -9.90 -4.08
C GLY A 108 -23.58 -11.37 -4.51
N LYS A 109 -23.63 -11.63 -5.82
CA LYS A 109 -23.55 -12.99 -6.38
C LYS A 109 -22.12 -13.41 -6.74
N GLY A 110 -21.15 -12.49 -6.65
CA GLY A 110 -19.78 -12.74 -7.06
C GLY A 110 -18.96 -13.35 -5.93
N SER A 111 -17.93 -14.10 -6.30
CA SER A 111 -17.04 -14.77 -5.35
C SER A 111 -15.60 -14.70 -5.80
N TRP A 112 -14.70 -14.61 -4.81
CA TRP A 112 -13.26 -14.70 -4.98
C TRP A 112 -12.65 -15.66 -3.98
N SER A 113 -12.11 -16.78 -4.45
CA SER A 113 -11.35 -17.76 -3.68
C SER A 113 -9.87 -17.37 -3.59
N ASN A 114 -9.09 -18.12 -2.80
CA ASN A 114 -7.67 -17.88 -2.52
C ASN A 114 -7.39 -16.53 -1.87
N VAL A 115 -8.32 -16.05 -1.03
CA VAL A 115 -8.14 -14.83 -0.26
C VAL A 115 -7.77 -15.20 1.17
N SER A 116 -6.50 -15.06 1.52
CA SER A 116 -6.04 -15.40 2.86
C SER A 116 -6.70 -14.52 3.94
N PRO A 117 -6.76 -14.98 5.21
CA PRO A 117 -7.25 -14.14 6.32
C PRO A 117 -6.44 -12.85 6.47
N ALA A 118 -5.13 -12.87 6.17
CA ALA A 118 -4.30 -11.67 6.20
C ALA A 118 -4.74 -10.64 5.15
N VAL A 119 -5.08 -11.07 3.93
CA VAL A 119 -5.63 -10.18 2.88
C VAL A 119 -6.96 -9.59 3.32
N TRP A 120 -7.86 -10.42 3.86
CA TRP A 120 -9.16 -9.97 4.36
C TRP A 120 -9.05 -8.94 5.48
N ASN A 121 -8.12 -9.16 6.41
CA ASN A 121 -7.89 -8.32 7.59
C ASN A 121 -6.94 -7.15 7.34
N TYR A 122 -6.44 -6.96 6.11
CA TYR A 122 -5.52 -5.89 5.79
C TYR A 122 -6.13 -4.51 6.11
N THR A 123 -5.38 -3.68 6.84
CA THR A 123 -5.83 -2.35 7.27
C THR A 123 -4.83 -1.25 6.93
N VAL A 124 -5.36 -0.05 6.69
CA VAL A 124 -4.57 1.18 6.59
C VAL A 124 -5.14 2.18 7.59
N GLY A 125 -4.31 2.62 8.54
CA GLY A 125 -4.74 3.50 9.63
C GLY A 125 -5.89 2.90 10.45
N GLY A 126 -5.86 1.58 10.71
CA GLY A 126 -6.89 0.83 11.44
C GLY A 126 -8.20 0.59 10.67
N ASN A 127 -8.32 1.06 9.43
CA ASN A 127 -9.50 0.84 8.60
C ASN A 127 -9.28 -0.35 7.66
N SER A 128 -10.20 -1.32 7.66
CA SER A 128 -10.17 -2.43 6.70
C SER A 128 -10.25 -1.91 5.26
N THR A 129 -9.23 -2.23 4.46
CA THR A 129 -9.11 -1.77 3.08
C THR A 129 -10.24 -2.32 2.21
N ILE A 130 -10.52 -3.62 2.32
CA ILE A 130 -11.57 -4.30 1.55
C ILE A 130 -12.97 -3.78 1.93
N LYS A 131 -13.28 -3.72 3.23
CA LYS A 131 -14.59 -3.22 3.69
C LYS A 131 -14.79 -1.75 3.32
N SER A 132 -13.73 -0.94 3.36
CA SER A 132 -13.80 0.45 2.92
C SER A 132 -14.04 0.57 1.42
N TRP A 133 -13.31 -0.21 0.61
CA TRP A 133 -13.47 -0.21 -0.86
C TRP A 133 -14.89 -0.60 -1.28
N VAL A 134 -15.45 -1.66 -0.68
CA VAL A 134 -16.83 -2.13 -0.92
C VAL A 134 -17.85 -1.15 -0.35
N GLY A 135 -17.58 -0.56 0.82
CA GLY A 135 -18.49 0.36 1.49
C GLY A 135 -18.93 1.52 0.59
N TYR A 136 -18.05 2.03 -0.27
CA TYR A 136 -18.38 3.09 -1.24
C TYR A 136 -19.02 2.57 -2.54
N ARG A 137 -19.05 1.26 -2.78
CA ARG A 137 -19.47 0.61 -4.03
C ARG A 137 -20.62 -0.39 -3.84
N ARG A 138 -21.50 -0.12 -2.88
CA ARG A 138 -22.67 -0.98 -2.57
C ARG A 138 -23.98 -0.24 -2.85
N LYS A 139 -25.09 -0.96 -2.87
CA LYS A 139 -26.45 -0.45 -3.14
C LYS A 139 -26.82 0.76 -2.27
N LYS A 140 -26.34 0.78 -1.03
CA LYS A 140 -26.42 1.93 -0.11
C LYS A 140 -24.99 2.36 0.28
N PRO A 141 -24.34 3.23 -0.51
CA PRO A 141 -22.95 3.63 -0.26
C PRO A 141 -22.77 4.21 1.16
N LYS A 142 -21.61 3.94 1.76
CA LYS A 142 -21.18 4.53 3.03
C LYS A 142 -20.90 6.02 2.81
N GLY A 143 -21.32 6.85 3.74
CA GLY A 143 -21.14 8.31 3.69
C GLY A 143 -22.32 9.03 4.32
N ARG A 144 -22.11 10.30 4.68
CA ARG A 144 -23.18 11.15 5.21
C ARG A 144 -23.93 11.78 4.04
N LYS A 145 -25.25 11.64 4.01
CA LYS A 145 -26.09 12.42 3.09
C LYS A 145 -26.22 13.84 3.64
N SER A 146 -25.75 14.79 2.88
CA SER A 146 -25.66 16.22 3.20
C SER A 146 -26.39 17.08 2.17
N SER A 147 -26.57 16.58 0.94
CA SER A 147 -27.28 17.27 -0.14
C SER A 147 -27.94 16.27 -1.11
N PRO A 148 -28.86 16.72 -1.98
CA PRO A 148 -29.42 15.89 -3.04
C PRO A 148 -28.39 15.33 -4.04
N LEU A 149 -27.18 15.90 -4.12
CA LEU A 149 -26.11 15.35 -4.95
C LEU A 149 -25.64 13.98 -4.44
N ASP A 150 -25.79 13.70 -3.15
CA ASP A 150 -25.42 12.41 -2.56
C ASP A 150 -26.36 11.26 -2.98
N ASP A 151 -27.49 11.58 -3.64
CA ASP A 151 -28.39 10.61 -4.24
C ASP A 151 -28.02 10.26 -5.69
N ILE A 152 -27.07 10.98 -6.29
CA ILE A 152 -26.52 10.67 -7.62
C ILE A 152 -25.48 9.56 -7.46
N ILE A 153 -25.95 8.31 -7.46
CA ILE A 153 -25.13 7.13 -7.24
C ILE A 153 -25.19 6.15 -8.41
N THR A 154 -24.18 5.28 -8.50
CA THR A 154 -24.18 4.17 -9.46
C THR A 154 -25.26 3.15 -9.08
N THR A 155 -26.13 2.80 -10.02
CA THR A 155 -27.30 1.94 -9.79
C THR A 155 -27.16 0.52 -10.34
N SER A 156 -26.14 0.27 -11.16
CA SER A 156 -25.80 -1.05 -11.70
C SER A 156 -24.31 -1.32 -11.54
N TRP A 157 -23.95 -2.56 -11.16
CA TRP A 157 -22.57 -2.95 -10.95
C TRP A 157 -21.78 -2.95 -12.28
N PRO A 158 -20.77 -2.07 -12.44
CA PRO A 158 -19.92 -2.07 -13.62
C PRO A 158 -18.94 -3.23 -13.58
N THR A 159 -18.73 -3.92 -14.70
CA THR A 159 -17.74 -5.02 -14.81
C THR A 159 -16.32 -4.57 -14.43
N GLN A 160 -15.99 -3.30 -14.69
CA GLN A 160 -14.71 -2.69 -14.30
C GLN A 160 -14.48 -2.73 -12.78
N TRP A 161 -15.53 -2.66 -11.96
CA TRP A 161 -15.36 -2.74 -10.50
C TRP A 161 -14.97 -4.15 -10.05
N SER A 162 -15.46 -5.20 -10.70
CA SER A 162 -14.97 -6.56 -10.43
C SER A 162 -13.48 -6.69 -10.75
N ARG A 163 -13.04 -6.10 -11.86
CA ARG A 163 -11.62 -6.07 -12.24
C ARG A 163 -10.77 -5.30 -11.22
N GLN A 164 -11.19 -4.09 -10.85
CA GLN A 164 -10.50 -3.27 -9.85
C GLN A 164 -10.45 -3.96 -8.48
N PHE A 165 -11.52 -4.64 -8.07
CA PHE A 165 -11.53 -5.40 -6.83
C PHE A 165 -10.55 -6.57 -6.89
N HIS A 166 -10.50 -7.27 -8.02
CA HIS A 166 -9.56 -8.36 -8.23
C HIS A 166 -8.10 -7.89 -8.21
N GLU A 167 -7.79 -6.80 -8.91
CA GLU A 167 -6.47 -6.14 -8.89
C GLU A 167 -6.08 -5.68 -7.47
N LEU A 168 -7.03 -5.16 -6.69
CA LEU A 168 -6.82 -4.84 -5.28
C LEU A 168 -6.45 -6.09 -4.47
N LEU A 169 -7.21 -7.18 -4.59
CA LEU A 169 -6.94 -8.41 -3.83
C LEU A 169 -5.56 -8.98 -4.16
N VAL A 170 -5.18 -9.04 -5.45
CA VAL A 170 -3.85 -9.48 -5.89
C VAL A 170 -2.75 -8.56 -5.34
N THR A 171 -2.98 -7.24 -5.36
CA THR A 171 -2.06 -6.26 -4.79
C THR A 171 -1.83 -6.52 -3.29
N LEU A 172 -2.90 -6.72 -2.52
CA LEU A 172 -2.79 -6.99 -1.08
C LEU A 172 -2.07 -8.31 -0.80
N THR A 173 -2.30 -9.35 -1.61
CA THR A 173 -1.57 -10.63 -1.48
C THR A 173 -0.07 -10.44 -1.63
N HIS A 174 0.38 -9.69 -2.64
CA HIS A 174 1.80 -9.40 -2.85
C HIS A 174 2.39 -8.54 -1.73
N LEU A 175 1.66 -7.53 -1.24
CA LEU A 175 2.12 -6.70 -0.12
C LEU A 175 2.36 -7.55 1.14
N ILE A 176 1.41 -8.43 1.48
CA ILE A 176 1.54 -9.34 2.64
C ILE A 176 2.75 -10.26 2.50
N GLN A 177 3.02 -10.76 1.29
CA GLN A 177 4.17 -11.61 1.04
C GLN A 177 5.52 -10.92 1.33
N LEU A 178 5.58 -9.59 1.16
CA LEU A 178 6.80 -8.81 1.40
C LEU A 178 7.04 -8.48 2.88
N GLU A 179 6.02 -8.56 3.73
CA GLU A 179 6.08 -8.04 5.11
C GLU A 179 7.20 -8.66 5.94
N ALA A 180 7.46 -9.96 5.76
CA ALA A 180 8.51 -10.69 6.49
C ALA A 180 9.92 -10.21 6.08
N GLU A 181 10.15 -10.05 4.76
CA GLU A 181 11.42 -9.57 4.24
C GLU A 181 11.67 -8.11 4.63
N GLN A 182 10.63 -7.27 4.57
CA GLN A 182 10.72 -5.88 5.02
C GLN A 182 11.05 -5.78 6.52
N LYS A 183 10.45 -6.65 7.34
CA LYS A 183 10.74 -6.72 8.79
C LYS A 183 12.19 -7.10 9.05
N GLU A 184 12.69 -8.16 8.42
CA GLU A 184 14.08 -8.57 8.57
C GLU A 184 15.06 -7.48 8.12
N LEU A 185 14.76 -6.81 7.00
CA LEU A 185 15.56 -5.70 6.49
C LEU A 185 15.57 -4.51 7.45
N LEU A 186 14.41 -4.13 8.00
CA LEU A 186 14.31 -3.06 8.99
C LEU A 186 15.14 -3.38 10.23
N GLU A 187 15.07 -4.63 10.73
CA GLU A 187 15.85 -5.07 11.90
C GLU A 187 17.36 -4.96 11.64
N GLN A 188 17.84 -5.36 10.46
CA GLN A 188 19.25 -5.21 10.06
C GLN A 188 19.68 -3.73 10.00
N ILE A 189 18.83 -2.87 9.45
CA ILE A 189 19.12 -1.43 9.35
C ILE A 189 19.14 -0.76 10.72
N ILE A 190 18.23 -1.12 11.61
CA ILE A 190 18.21 -0.59 12.99
C ILE A 190 19.45 -1.05 13.77
N ALA A 191 19.89 -2.29 13.58
CA ALA A 191 21.08 -2.83 14.24
C ALA A 191 22.40 -2.27 13.67
N GLY A 192 22.38 -1.81 12.43
CA GLY A 192 23.53 -1.22 11.73
C GLY A 192 23.75 0.27 12.01
N GLU A 193 24.85 0.79 11.47
CA GLU A 193 25.16 2.22 11.51
C GLU A 193 24.22 3.00 10.58
N GLN A 194 23.76 4.16 11.08
CA GLN A 194 22.77 5.00 10.42
C GLN A 194 23.32 6.41 10.22
N LEU A 195 22.98 7.01 9.08
CA LEU A 195 23.30 8.39 8.78
C LEU A 195 22.59 9.32 9.76
N THR A 196 23.39 10.14 10.42
CA THR A 196 22.92 11.18 11.32
C THR A 196 22.49 12.44 10.57
N LYS A 197 21.70 13.26 11.26
CA LYS A 197 21.28 14.58 10.77
C LYS A 197 22.48 15.47 10.41
N ASP A 198 23.55 15.39 11.21
CA ASP A 198 24.74 16.24 11.07
C ASP A 198 25.62 15.77 9.91
N GLU A 199 25.77 14.47 9.68
CA GLU A 199 26.46 13.93 8.49
C GLU A 199 25.74 14.31 7.20
N LEU A 200 24.41 14.17 7.17
CA LEU A 200 23.61 14.60 6.03
C LEU A 200 23.74 16.12 5.79
N ALA A 201 23.76 16.93 6.85
CA ALA A 201 23.98 18.38 6.74
C ALA A 201 25.39 18.71 6.23
N PHE A 202 26.41 17.98 6.68
CA PHE A 202 27.79 18.08 6.16
C PHE A 202 27.85 17.79 4.65
N HIS A 203 27.02 16.86 4.17
CA HIS A 203 26.86 16.55 2.75
C HIS A 203 25.88 17.47 1.99
N GLY A 204 25.40 18.54 2.63
CA GLY A 204 24.62 19.61 1.98
C GLY A 204 23.10 19.52 2.14
N VAL A 205 22.57 18.53 2.87
CA VAL A 205 21.13 18.45 3.17
C VAL A 205 20.73 19.63 4.05
N GLN A 206 19.70 20.37 3.61
CA GLN A 206 19.13 21.48 4.36
C GLN A 206 17.89 21.02 5.12
N TRP A 207 17.84 21.30 6.42
CA TRP A 207 16.70 20.97 7.26
C TRP A 207 15.76 22.17 7.38
N PRO A 208 14.43 21.98 7.35
CA PRO A 208 13.49 23.08 7.45
C PRO A 208 13.64 23.79 8.80
N ALA A 209 13.89 25.10 8.77
CA ALA A 209 13.98 25.96 9.95
C ALA A 209 12.67 26.74 10.16
N GLU A 210 11.98 27.08 9.07
CA GLU A 210 10.72 27.81 9.05
C GLU A 210 9.61 27.00 8.36
N ASN A 211 8.35 27.38 8.58
CA ASN A 211 7.20 26.71 7.95
C ASN A 211 7.23 26.78 6.41
N LYS A 212 7.82 27.84 5.84
CA LYS A 212 7.92 28.01 4.39
C LYS A 212 8.85 26.97 3.74
N ASP A 213 9.85 26.49 4.46
CA ASP A 213 10.86 25.54 3.97
C ASP A 213 10.25 24.14 3.73
N ARG A 214 9.06 23.88 4.30
CA ARG A 214 8.30 22.65 4.10
C ARG A 214 7.44 22.68 2.85
N LYS A 215 7.37 23.82 2.14
CA LYS A 215 6.57 23.92 0.91
C LYS A 215 7.32 23.22 -0.22
N PRO A 216 6.63 22.40 -1.04
CA PRO A 216 7.23 21.85 -2.24
C PRO A 216 7.62 22.98 -3.17
N HIS A 217 8.84 22.92 -3.73
CA HIS A 217 9.26 23.81 -4.80
C HIS A 217 8.68 23.29 -6.11
N PHE A 218 7.77 24.05 -6.72
CA PHE A 218 7.20 23.68 -8.01
C PHE A 218 8.12 24.18 -9.14
N PRO A 219 8.13 23.48 -10.29
CA PRO A 219 8.83 23.98 -11.48
C PRO A 219 8.31 25.37 -11.85
N GLY A 220 9.19 26.39 -11.78
CA GLY A 220 8.85 27.79 -12.08
C GLY A 220 8.86 28.73 -10.87
N ASP A 221 8.98 28.21 -9.65
CA ASP A 221 9.21 29.04 -8.47
C ASP A 221 10.65 29.58 -8.51
N LEU A 222 10.81 30.89 -8.76
CA LEU A 222 12.08 31.59 -8.61
C LEU A 222 12.37 31.76 -7.12
N PHE A 223 13.47 31.16 -6.67
CA PHE A 223 14.19 31.33 -5.38
C PHE A 223 13.38 31.89 -4.20
#